data_AF-A0A2P0QH99-F1
#
_entry.id   AF-A0A2P0QH99-F1
#
_cell.length_a   1.000
_cell.length_b   1.000
_cell.length_c   1.000
_cell.angle_alpha   90.00
_cell.angle_beta   90.00
_cell.angle_gamma   90.00
#
_symmetry.space_group_name_H-M   'P 1'
#
loop_
_entity.id
_entity.type
_entity.pdbx_description
1 polymer ?
#
loop_
_entity_poly.entity_id
_entity_poly.type
_entity_poly.pdbx_seq_one_letter_code
_entity_poly.pdbx_strand_id
1 'polypeptide(L)' 'MAVPKKRKSKTKKIIRKKNWKTKAVIWKTKALSFGLNILSSK' A
#
# COMPACT_ATOMS: atom_id res chain seq x y z
N MET A 1 -16.75 -19.56 -14.07
CA MET A 1 -15.82 -18.80 -13.19
C MET A 1 -14.78 -19.74 -12.64
N ALA A 2 -13.49 -19.35 -12.63
CA ALA A 2 -12.45 -20.20 -12.05
C ALA A 2 -12.58 -20.23 -10.52
N VAL A 3 -12.71 -21.43 -9.95
CA VAL A 3 -12.78 -21.65 -8.49
C VAL A 3 -11.41 -22.10 -8.00
N PRO A 4 -10.87 -21.52 -6.90
CA PRO A 4 -9.56 -21.93 -6.40
C PRO A 4 -9.59 -23.37 -5.88
N LYS A 5 -8.69 -24.22 -6.39
CA LYS A 5 -8.58 -25.62 -5.95
C LYS A 5 -8.24 -25.76 -4.46
N LYS A 6 -7.49 -24.80 -3.90
CA LYS A 6 -7.06 -24.79 -2.49
C LYS A 6 -7.14 -23.38 -1.89
N ARG A 7 -7.37 -23.32 -0.58
CA ARG A 7 -7.33 -22.07 0.17
C ARG A 7 -5.89 -21.54 0.25
N LYS A 8 -5.75 -20.21 0.28
CA LYS A 8 -4.44 -19.56 0.45
C LYS A 8 -3.94 -19.74 1.87
N SER A 9 -2.65 -20.00 2.03
CA SER A 9 -2.01 -20.04 3.35
C SER A 9 -2.15 -18.70 4.08
N LYS A 10 -2.08 -18.77 5.42
CA LYS A 10 -2.14 -17.59 6.29
C LYS A 10 -1.09 -16.54 5.90
N THR A 11 0.13 -16.98 5.60
CA THR A 11 1.25 -16.13 5.15
C THR A 11 0.92 -15.37 3.86
N LYS A 12 0.44 -16.06 2.81
CA LYS A 12 0.05 -15.44 1.53
C LYS A 12 -1.13 -14.47 1.67
N LYS A 13 -2.03 -14.69 2.63
CA LYS A 13 -3.11 -13.74 2.96
C LYS A 13 -2.57 -12.47 3.63
N ILE A 14 -1.66 -12.62 4.59
CA ILE A 14 -1.04 -11.50 5.32
C ILE A 14 -0.21 -10.64 4.37
N ILE A 15 0.64 -11.23 3.53
CA ILE A 15 1.47 -10.50 2.56
C ILE A 15 0.59 -9.64 1.64
N ARG A 16 -0.51 -10.19 1.12
CA ARG A 16 -1.43 -9.41 0.26
C ARG A 16 -2.00 -8.20 1.00
N LYS A 17 -2.45 -8.37 2.24
CA LYS A 17 -2.97 -7.28 3.06
C LYS A 17 -1.89 -6.23 3.38
N LYS A 18 -0.68 -6.69 3.69
CA LYS A 18 0.49 -5.81 3.92
C LYS A 18 0.76 -4.96 2.69
N ASN A 19 0.88 -5.58 1.51
CA ASN A 19 1.15 -4.87 0.25
C ASN A 19 0.08 -3.82 -0.06
N TRP A 20 -1.20 -4.11 0.22
CA TRP A 20 -2.28 -3.15 0.04
C TRP A 20 -2.14 -1.93 0.99
N LYS A 21 -1.80 -2.17 2.26
CA LYS A 21 -1.53 -1.10 3.23
C LYS A 21 -0.28 -0.29 2.90
N THR A 22 0.78 -0.94 2.42
CA THR A 22 2.04 -0.28 2.02
C THR A 22 1.79 0.77 0.94
N LYS A 23 0.87 0.53 0.00
CA LYS A 23 0.51 1.54 -1.01
C LYS A 23 0.00 2.84 -0.38
N ALA A 24 -0.89 2.75 0.61
CA ALA A 24 -1.41 3.92 1.30
C ALA A 24 -0.31 4.71 2.03
N VAL A 25 0.65 4.00 2.64
CA VAL A 25 1.81 4.63 3.29
C VAL A 25 2.67 5.39 2.28
N ILE A 26 2.94 4.80 1.12
CA ILE A 26 3.72 5.45 0.04
C ILE A 26 3.00 6.71 -0.48
N TRP A 27 1.67 6.67 -0.62
CA TRP A 27 0.93 7.85 -1.04
C TRP A 27 0.95 8.95 0.02
N LYS A 28 0.82 8.59 1.30
CA LYS A 28 0.93 9.54 2.42
C LYS A 28 2.29 10.24 2.42
N THR A 29 3.39 9.50 2.27
CA THR A 29 4.74 10.09 2.27
C THR A 29 4.96 11.01 1.08
N LYS A 30 4.49 10.62 -0.11
CA LYS A 30 4.53 11.48 -1.31
C LYS A 30 3.74 12.76 -1.12
N ALA A 31 2.51 12.68 -0.62
CA ALA A 31 1.65 13.84 -0.39
C ALA A 31 2.25 14.82 0.63
N LEU A 32 2.82 14.29 1.72
CA LEU A 32 3.51 15.11 2.72
C LEU A 32 4.73 15.81 2.13
N SER A 33 5.59 15.08 1.42
CA SER A 33 6.78 15.64 0.77
C SER A 33 6.40 16.73 -0.24
N PHE A 34 5.35 16.50 -1.04
CA PHE A 34 4.84 17.47 -1.99
C PHE A 34 4.32 18.75 -1.29
N GLY A 35 3.51 18.60 -0.24
CA GLY A 35 2.99 19.73 0.53
C GLY A 35 4.09 20.55 1.20
N LEU A 36 5.09 19.88 1.80
CA LEU A 36 6.26 20.56 2.38
C LEU A 36 7.06 21.32 1.33
N ASN A 37 7.21 20.77 0.12
CA ASN A 37 7.95 21.43 -0.96
C ASN A 37 7.24 22.72 -1.41
N ILE A 38 5.91 22.69 -1.52
CA ILE A 38 5.10 23.89 -1.80
C ILE A 38 5.28 24.94 -0.69
N LEU A 39 5.19 24.53 0.57
CA LEU A 39 5.30 25.45 1.72
C LEU A 39 6.70 26.04 1.89
N SER A 40 7.74 25.28 1.50
CA SER A 40 9.14 25.69 1.59
C SER A 40 9.61 26.51 0.40
N SER A 41 8.90 26.48 -0.73
CA SER A 41 9.21 27.28 -1.92
C SER A 41 8.83 28.74 -1.65
N LYS A 42 9.69 29.44 -0.90
CA LYS A 42 9.65 30.87 -0.63
C LYS A 42 10.98 31.50 -0.99
#